data_AF-A0A7X0JVN0-F1
#
_entry.id   AF-A0A7X0JVN0-F1
#
_cell.length_a   1.000
_cell.length_b   1.000
_cell.length_c   1.000
_cell.angle_alpha   90.00
_cell.angle_beta   90.00
_cell.angle_gamma   90.00
#
_symmetry.space_group_name_H-M   'P 1'
#
loop_
_entity.id
_entity.type
_entity.pdbx_description
1 polymer ?
#
loop_
_entity_poly.entity_id
_entity_poly.type
_entity_poly.pdbx_seq_one_letter_code
_entity_poly.pdbx_strand_id
1 'polypeptide(L)'
;MDPQKLFAKHDISNSDIDQICQTFKARIKDQELPRQAEVLLESAAVDLALGAIEMSQETQAAMGDALSPKDLIQVLTGCELN
;
A
#
# COMPACT_ATOMS: atom_id res chain seq x y z
N MET A 1 -7.32 -15.20 3.91
CA MET A 1 -6.01 -15.20 3.22
C MET A 1 -5.04 -14.48 4.12
N ASP A 2 -3.80 -14.95 4.28
CA ASP A 2 -2.80 -14.29 5.14
C ASP A 2 -2.11 -13.17 4.32
N PRO A 3 -2.35 -11.88 4.63
CA PRO A 3 -1.83 -10.76 3.84
C PRO A 3 -0.31 -10.79 3.73
N GLN A 4 0.38 -11.21 4.78
CA GLN A 4 1.85 -11.28 4.80
C GLN A 4 2.40 -12.27 3.78
N LYS A 5 1.71 -13.40 3.58
CA LYS A 5 2.09 -14.37 2.54
C LYS A 5 1.84 -13.85 1.14
N LEU A 6 0.85 -12.98 0.95
CA LEU A 6 0.60 -12.35 -0.34
C LEU A 6 1.65 -11.28 -0.63
N PHE A 7 1.93 -10.42 0.34
CA PHE A 7 2.95 -9.38 0.22
C PHE A 7 4.32 -9.95 -0.15
N ALA A 8 4.74 -11.03 0.52
CA ALA A 8 6.00 -11.71 0.21
C ALA A 8 6.07 -12.26 -1.24
N LYS A 9 4.95 -12.65 -1.85
CA LYS A 9 4.91 -13.10 -3.26
C LYS A 9 5.10 -11.96 -4.26
N HIS A 10 4.76 -10.75 -3.85
CA HIS A 10 4.82 -9.54 -4.67
C HIS A 10 5.95 -8.60 -4.24
N ASP A 11 6.93 -9.13 -3.51
CA ASP A 11 8.10 -8.41 -3.02
C ASP A 11 7.78 -7.20 -2.12
N ILE A 12 6.59 -7.18 -1.51
CA ILE A 12 6.19 -6.14 -0.56
C ILE A 12 6.59 -6.60 0.84
N SER A 13 7.44 -5.82 1.50
CA SER A 13 7.93 -6.08 2.85
C SER A 13 7.08 -5.37 3.91
N ASN A 14 7.21 -5.78 5.17
CA ASN A 14 6.58 -5.04 6.27
C ASN A 14 7.11 -3.60 6.37
N SER A 15 8.40 -3.38 6.05
CA SER A 15 8.98 -2.02 5.98
C SER A 15 8.32 -1.16 4.90
N ASP A 16 7.86 -1.74 3.80
CA ASP A 16 7.13 -1.01 2.76
C ASP A 16 5.75 -0.58 3.26
N ILE A 17 5.05 -1.45 3.99
CA ILE A 17 3.77 -1.11 4.64
C ILE A 17 3.97 0.00 5.67
N ASP A 18 5.02 -0.08 6.49
CA ASP A 18 5.39 0.98 7.42
C ASP A 18 5.66 2.29 6.68
N GLN A 19 6.32 2.26 5.53
CA GLN A 19 6.63 3.44 4.73
C GLN A 19 5.37 4.09 4.11
N ILE A 20 4.39 3.29 3.68
CA ILE A 20 3.06 3.78 3.27
C ILE A 20 2.38 4.47 4.46
N CYS A 21 2.38 3.83 5.63
CA CYS A 21 1.78 4.38 6.84
C CYS A 21 2.46 5.71 7.26
N GLN A 22 3.79 5.79 7.20
CA GLN A 22 4.53 7.03 7.44
C GLN A 22 4.19 8.11 6.43
N THR A 23 3.98 7.75 5.16
CA THR A 23 3.56 8.70 4.12
C THR A 23 2.18 9.27 4.44
N PHE A 24 1.24 8.44 4.89
CA PHE A 24 -0.06 8.92 5.35
C PHE A 24 0.08 9.84 6.55
N LYS A 25 0.84 9.44 7.58
CA LYS A 25 1.11 10.23 8.78
C LYS A 25 1.77 11.58 8.46
N ALA A 26 2.69 11.62 7.51
CA ALA A 26 3.35 12.85 7.09
C ALA A 26 2.38 13.85 6.45
N ARG A 27 1.36 13.38 5.72
CA ARG A 27 0.34 14.23 5.06
C ARG A 27 -0.63 14.88 6.04
N ILE A 28 -0.83 14.25 7.20
CA ILE A 28 -1.74 14.73 8.25
C ILE A 28 -1.00 15.38 9.42
N LYS A 29 0.32 15.56 9.32
CA LYS A 29 1.20 15.93 10.45
C LYS A 29 0.79 17.22 11.18
N ASP A 30 0.08 18.11 10.48
CA ASP A 30 -0.42 19.38 11.03
C ASP A 30 -1.89 19.33 11.47
N GLN A 31 -2.50 18.14 11.49
CA GLN A 31 -3.90 17.93 11.89
C GLN A 31 -3.95 17.19 13.23
N GLU A 32 -4.69 17.73 14.20
CA GLU A 32 -5.06 16.96 15.39
C GLU A 32 -6.06 15.87 14.99
N LEU A 33 -5.58 14.63 14.90
CA LEU A 33 -6.43 13.48 14.65
C LEU A 33 -6.79 12.73 15.94
N PRO A 34 -8.01 12.19 16.04
CA PRO A 34 -8.33 11.23 17.08
C PRO A 34 -7.41 10.01 16.99
N ARG A 35 -7.04 9.42 18.14
CA ARG A 35 -6.25 8.16 18.21
C ARG A 35 -6.81 7.03 17.34
N GLN A 36 -8.12 7.00 17.13
CA GLN A 36 -8.77 6.03 16.24
C GLN A 36 -8.31 6.18 14.79
N ALA A 37 -8.07 7.40 14.32
CA ALA A 37 -7.58 7.65 12.97
C ALA A 37 -6.15 7.14 12.79
N GLU A 38 -5.27 7.24 13.79
CA GLU A 38 -3.91 6.70 13.70
C GLU A 38 -3.88 5.19 13.51
N VAL A 39 -4.76 4.45 14.21
CA VAL A 39 -4.91 3.00 14.05
C VAL A 39 -5.48 2.64 12.68
N LEU A 40 -6.39 3.47 12.15
CA LEU A 40 -6.94 3.27 10.81
C LEU A 40 -5.88 3.42 9.71
N LEU A 41 -4.82 4.21 9.92
CA LEU A 41 -3.76 4.37 8.91
C LEU A 41 -2.98 3.08 8.66
N GLU A 42 -2.78 2.25 9.69
CA GLU A 42 -2.11 0.97 9.55
C GLU A 42 -2.98 -0.01 8.75
N SER A 43 -4.27 -0.10 9.06
CA SER A 43 -5.22 -0.90 8.26
C SER A 43 -5.30 -0.39 6.83
N ALA A 44 -5.38 0.94 6.64
CA ALA A 44 -5.44 1.55 5.32
C ALA A 44 -4.18 1.27 4.48
N ALA A 45 -3.00 1.23 5.10
CA ALA A 45 -1.75 0.90 4.40
C ALA A 45 -1.77 -0.56 3.91
N VAL A 46 -2.25 -1.49 4.75
CA VAL A 46 -2.42 -2.90 4.38
C VAL A 46 -3.46 -3.06 3.27
N ASP A 47 -4.63 -2.44 3.41
CA ASP A 47 -5.72 -2.53 2.44
C ASP A 47 -5.32 -1.93 1.08
N LEU A 48 -4.58 -0.81 1.09
CA LEU A 48 -4.03 -0.25 -0.14
C LEU A 48 -3.05 -1.21 -0.82
N ALA A 49 -2.14 -1.82 -0.08
CA ALA A 49 -1.18 -2.76 -0.66
C ALA A 49 -1.87 -4.00 -1.24
N LEU A 50 -2.92 -4.51 -0.57
CA LEU A 50 -3.76 -5.58 -1.11
C LEU A 50 -4.47 -5.14 -2.40
N GLY A 51 -5.10 -3.97 -2.39
CA GLY A 51 -5.78 -3.42 -3.56
C GLY A 51 -4.83 -3.21 -4.74
N ALA A 52 -3.61 -2.74 -4.50
CA ALA A 52 -2.60 -2.59 -5.55
C ALA A 52 -2.20 -3.94 -6.18
N ILE A 53 -2.11 -5.01 -5.37
CA ILE A 53 -1.86 -6.37 -5.87
C ILE A 53 -3.01 -6.85 -6.74
N GLU A 54 -4.24 -6.72 -6.27
CA GLU A 54 -5.44 -7.12 -7.00
C GLU A 54 -5.56 -6.37 -8.33
N MET A 55 -5.39 -5.04 -8.31
CA MET A 55 -5.41 -4.21 -9.51
C MET A 55 -4.31 -4.59 -10.51
N SER A 56 -3.09 -4.88 -10.04
CA SER A 56 -1.99 -5.33 -10.90
C SER A 56 -2.34 -6.64 -11.60
N GLN A 57 -2.91 -7.60 -10.87
CA GLN A 57 -3.32 -8.90 -11.41
C GLN A 57 -4.48 -8.77 -12.42
N GLU A 58 -5.49 -7.96 -12.12
CA GLU A 58 -6.61 -7.70 -13.02
C GLU A 58 -6.15 -7.01 -14.30
N THR A 59 -5.28 -6.00 -14.19
CA THR A 59 -4.73 -5.28 -15.34
C THR A 59 -3.84 -6.19 -16.18
N GLN A 60 -3.01 -7.02 -15.55
CA GLN A 60 -2.17 -8.00 -16.23
C GLN A 60 -3.01 -9.01 -17.02
N ALA A 61 -4.13 -9.47 -16.44
CA ALA A 61 -5.04 -10.40 -17.08
C ALA A 61 -5.81 -9.75 -18.26
N ALA A 62 -6.15 -8.47 -18.16
CA ALA A 62 -6.93 -7.75 -19.17
C ALA A 62 -6.09 -7.20 -20.32
N MET A 63 -4.89 -6.67 -20.03
CA MET A 63 -4.11 -5.85 -20.95
C MET A 63 -2.76 -6.48 -21.34
N GLY A 64 -2.30 -7.52 -20.63
CA GLY A 64 -1.04 -8.21 -20.90
C GLY A 64 0.23 -7.46 -20.47
N ASP A 65 0.11 -6.16 -20.20
CA ASP A 65 1.13 -5.31 -19.59
C ASP A 65 0.50 -4.60 -18.38
N ALA A 66 1.14 -4.69 -17.23
CA ALA A 66 0.65 -4.10 -15.99
C ALA A 66 1.79 -3.54 -15.16
N LEU A 67 1.51 -2.39 -14.53
CA LEU A 67 2.32 -1.87 -13.45
C LEU A 67 2.44 -2.91 -12.34
N SER A 68 3.63 -3.02 -11.75
CA SER A 68 3.80 -3.85 -10.56
C SER A 68 2.97 -3.28 -9.40
N PRO A 69 2.66 -4.08 -8.37
CA PRO A 69 2.00 -3.58 -7.17
C PRO A 69 2.75 -2.40 -6.53
N LYS A 70 4.10 -2.42 -6.55
CA LYS A 70 4.93 -1.32 -6.04
C LYS A 70 4.75 -0.03 -6.85
N ASP A 71 4.75 -0.14 -8.19
CA ASP A 71 4.52 1.01 -9.08
C ASP A 71 3.13 1.60 -8.85
N LEU A 72 2.11 0.76 -8.68
CA LEU A 72 0.75 1.21 -8.39
C LEU A 72 0.67 1.92 -7.04
N ILE A 73 1.33 1.40 -6.00
CA ILE A 73 1.42 2.08 -4.71
C ILE A 73 2.09 3.45 -4.86
N GLN A 74 3.18 3.53 -5.62
CA GLN A 74 3.86 4.80 -5.89
C GLN A 74 2.95 5.78 -6.63
N VAL A 75 2.21 5.33 -7.64
CA VAL A 75 1.25 6.19 -8.38
C VAL A 75 0.14 6.70 -7.46
N LEU A 76 -0.43 5.83 -6.61
CA LEU A 76 -1.57 6.17 -5.75
C LEU A 76 -1.18 7.03 -4.54
N THR A 77 0.04 6.87 -4.04
CA THR A 77 0.47 7.48 -2.78
C THR A 77 1.67 8.41 -2.89
N GLY A 78 2.36 8.45 -4.02
CA GLY A 78 3.66 9.12 -4.13
C GLY A 78 4.74 8.51 -3.23
N CYS A 79 4.50 7.33 -2.65
CA CYS A 79 5.45 6.62 -1.80
C CYS A 79 6.34 5.72 -2.66
N GLU A 80 7.64 6.01 -2.69
CA GLU A 80 8.62 5.09 -3.27
C GLU A 80 8.94 3.99 -2.26
N LEU A 81 8.65 2.74 -2.66
CA LEU A 81 8.94 1.54 -1.88
C LEU A 81 10.32 1.00 -2.23
N ASN A 82 10.93 0.26 -1.29
CA ASN A 82 12.30 -0.25 -1.46
C ASN A 82 12.36 -1.51 -2.33
#